data_AF-A0A8S4QU05-F1
#
_entry.id   AF-A0A8S4QU05-F1
#
_cell.length_a   1.000
_cell.length_b   1.000
_cell.length_c   1.000
_cell.angle_alpha   90.00
_cell.angle_beta   90.00
_cell.angle_gamma   90.00
#
_symmetry.space_group_name_H-M   'P 1'
#
loop_
_entity.id
_entity.type
_entity.pdbx_description
1 polymer ?
#
loop_
_entity_poly.entity_id
_entity_poly.type
_entity_poly.pdbx_seq_one_letter_code
_entity_poly.pdbx_strand_id
1 'polypeptide(L)'
;MSNFGIDGRRAERFTNKAIGQEVSSYWYAAVRQYSFFKESDVLHANVNAGHFTQMVWVATRFFGVGKARSRAGKVIVVANYSPPGNMSGQFETNVLPPLPDNFPDIPQPGQ
;
A
#
# COMPACT_ATOMS: atom_id res chain seq x y z
N MET A 1 -12.82 9.51 45.14
CA MET A 1 -11.80 9.43 44.06
C MET A 1 -12.06 8.16 43.28
N SER A 2 -12.85 8.25 42.22
CA SER A 2 -13.24 7.09 41.40
C SER A 2 -12.34 7.00 40.18
N ASN A 3 -11.53 5.93 40.12
CA ASN A 3 -10.65 5.59 39.00
C ASN A 3 -11.46 5.45 37.70
N PHE A 4 -11.16 6.31 36.72
CA PHE A 4 -11.57 6.13 35.33
C PHE A 4 -10.75 4.96 34.75
N GLY A 5 -11.37 3.79 34.63
CA GLY A 5 -10.83 2.70 33.84
C GLY A 5 -10.87 3.07 32.36
N ILE A 6 -9.71 3.36 31.78
CA ILE A 6 -9.58 3.46 30.32
C ILE A 6 -9.72 2.05 29.74
N ASP A 7 -10.91 1.76 29.20
CA ASP A 7 -11.19 0.54 28.44
C ASP A 7 -10.24 0.45 27.23
N GLY A 8 -9.33 -0.52 27.26
CA GLY A 8 -8.30 -0.76 26.25
C GLY A 8 -8.85 -0.97 24.83
N ARG A 9 -10.13 -1.29 24.67
CA ARG A 9 -10.77 -1.49 23.35
C ARG A 9 -10.90 -0.21 22.53
N ARG A 10 -10.87 0.97 23.17
CA ARG A 10 -10.98 2.26 22.46
C ARG A 10 -9.64 2.71 21.88
N ALA A 11 -8.54 2.44 22.58
CA ALA A 11 -7.19 2.81 22.12
C ALA A 11 -6.77 2.01 20.86
N GLU A 12 -7.14 0.73 20.78
CA GLU A 12 -6.81 -0.14 19.64
C GLU A 12 -7.46 0.31 18.32
N ARG A 13 -8.68 0.86 18.36
CA ARG A 13 -9.37 1.37 17.16
C ARG A 13 -8.65 2.58 16.54
N PHE A 14 -8.04 3.45 17.34
CA PHE A 14 -7.31 4.62 16.84
C PHE A 14 -5.91 4.26 16.32
N THR A 15 -5.24 3.27 16.92
CA THR A 15 -3.92 2.82 16.45
C THR A 15 -3.99 2.02 15.15
N ASN A 16 -5.09 1.29 14.91
CA ASN A 16 -5.24 0.49 13.70
C ASN A 16 -5.39 1.34 12.42
N LYS A 17 -6.10 2.48 12.49
CA LYS A 17 -6.25 3.40 11.36
C LYS A 17 -4.92 4.09 11.00
N ALA A 18 -4.14 4.48 12.01
CA ALA A 18 -2.87 5.16 11.83
C ALA A 18 -1.82 4.30 11.10
N ILE A 19 -1.74 3.01 11.43
CA ILE A 19 -0.71 2.10 10.85
C ILE A 19 -1.02 1.74 9.39
N GLY A 20 -2.30 1.48 9.05
CA GLY A 20 -2.66 1.07 7.69
C GLY A 20 -2.38 2.17 6.66
N GLN A 21 -2.75 3.41 6.99
CA GLN A 21 -2.46 4.58 6.15
C GLN A 21 -0.95 4.76 6.00
N GLU A 22 -0.20 4.77 7.11
CA GLU A 22 1.26 4.95 7.10
C GLU A 22 1.97 3.90 6.25
N VAL A 23 1.63 2.62 6.40
CA VAL A 23 2.25 1.52 5.63
C VAL A 23 1.91 1.64 4.14
N SER A 24 0.65 1.94 3.80
CA SER A 24 0.24 2.12 2.41
C SER A 24 0.92 3.33 1.76
N SER A 25 1.05 4.44 2.49
CA SER A 25 1.79 5.62 2.03
C SER A 25 3.27 5.33 1.85
N TYR A 26 3.89 4.56 2.76
CA TYR A 26 5.29 4.16 2.66
C TYR A 26 5.56 3.30 1.43
N TRP A 27 4.73 2.27 1.19
CA TRP A 27 4.84 1.43 -0.01
C TRP A 27 4.59 2.22 -1.30
N TYR A 28 3.60 3.12 -1.31
CA TYR A 28 3.30 3.94 -2.49
C TYR A 28 4.38 4.98 -2.78
N ALA A 29 5.05 5.53 -1.77
CA ALA A 29 6.11 6.53 -1.94
C ALA A 29 7.29 6.05 -2.80
N ALA A 30 7.44 4.73 -2.97
CA ALA A 30 8.37 4.13 -3.91
C ALA A 30 8.14 4.54 -5.39
N VAL A 31 6.97 5.08 -5.74
CA VAL A 31 6.70 5.68 -7.06
C VAL A 31 7.75 6.71 -7.47
N ARG A 32 8.39 7.39 -6.51
CA ARG A 32 9.46 8.38 -6.75
C ARG A 32 10.69 7.77 -7.43
N GLN A 33 10.83 6.46 -7.40
CA GLN A 33 11.92 5.71 -8.01
C GLN A 33 11.49 4.97 -9.28
N TYR A 34 10.21 5.07 -9.67
CA TYR A 34 9.66 4.40 -10.84
C TYR A 34 9.62 5.34 -12.05
N SER A 35 10.04 4.84 -13.21
CA SER A 35 10.01 5.59 -14.47
C SER A 35 9.03 4.92 -15.44
N PHE A 36 7.87 5.53 -15.63
CA PHE A 36 6.80 4.98 -16.48
C PHE A 36 7.19 4.80 -17.96
N PHE A 37 8.23 5.50 -18.42
CA PHE A 37 8.59 5.59 -19.85
C PHE A 37 9.98 5.03 -20.16
N LYS A 38 10.59 4.26 -19.26
CA LYS A 38 11.85 3.54 -19.52
C LYS A 38 11.56 2.08 -19.84
N GLU A 39 12.36 1.48 -20.74
CA GLU A 39 12.29 0.04 -21.01
C GLU A 39 12.39 -0.74 -19.70
N SER A 40 11.47 -1.69 -19.53
CA SER A 40 11.19 -2.36 -18.25
C SER A 40 12.32 -3.28 -17.75
N ASP A 41 13.40 -3.42 -18.52
CA ASP A 41 14.46 -4.36 -18.20
C ASP A 41 15.38 -3.83 -17.11
N VAL A 42 15.44 -4.65 -16.06
CA VAL A 42 16.41 -4.67 -14.96
C VAL A 42 16.14 -3.75 -13.76
N LEU A 43 15.37 -2.66 -13.86
CA LEU A 43 15.27 -1.69 -12.76
C LEU A 43 13.93 -1.62 -12.01
N HIS A 44 12.83 -2.14 -12.58
CA HIS A 44 11.50 -2.01 -11.96
C HIS A 44 11.24 -3.05 -10.85
N ALA A 45 11.99 -4.15 -10.85
CA ALA A 45 11.99 -5.15 -9.77
C ALA A 45 13.00 -4.84 -8.65
N ASN A 46 13.68 -3.68 -8.69
CA ASN A 46 14.54 -3.28 -7.59
C ASN A 46 13.67 -3.15 -6.33
N VAL A 47 14.10 -3.75 -5.22
CA VAL A 47 13.28 -4.07 -4.03
C VAL A 47 12.49 -2.87 -3.51
N ASN A 48 13.02 -1.66 -3.74
CA ASN A 48 12.37 -0.42 -3.33
C ASN A 48 11.14 -0.07 -4.20
N ALA A 49 11.19 -0.22 -5.53
CA ALA A 49 10.07 0.09 -6.43
C ALA A 49 8.97 -0.99 -6.43
N GLY A 50 9.34 -2.24 -6.11
CA GLY A 50 8.44 -3.40 -6.15
C GLY A 50 7.20 -3.28 -5.25
N HIS A 51 7.28 -2.52 -4.16
CA HIS A 51 6.12 -2.25 -3.31
C HIS A 51 5.06 -1.42 -4.03
N PHE A 52 5.48 -0.32 -4.67
CA PHE A 52 4.57 0.55 -5.42
C PHE A 52 3.93 -0.20 -6.60
N THR A 53 4.75 -0.86 -7.42
CA THR A 53 4.26 -1.53 -8.64
C THR A 53 3.26 -2.64 -8.33
N GLN A 54 3.42 -3.36 -7.22
CA GLN A 54 2.44 -4.35 -6.78
C GLN A 54 1.13 -3.71 -6.32
N MET A 55 1.17 -2.56 -5.64
CA MET A 55 -0.04 -1.87 -5.17
C MET A 55 -0.94 -1.42 -6.31
N VAL A 56 -0.36 -0.97 -7.42
CA VAL A 56 -1.09 -0.42 -8.58
C VAL A 56 -1.23 -1.41 -9.73
N TRP A 57 -0.83 -2.67 -9.54
CA TRP A 57 -0.79 -3.68 -10.60
C TRP A 57 -2.17 -3.96 -11.18
N VAL A 58 -2.41 -3.55 -12.43
CA VAL A 58 -3.73 -3.60 -13.09
C VAL A 58 -4.35 -5.00 -13.10
N ALA A 59 -3.57 -6.08 -13.25
CA ALA A 59 -4.12 -7.44 -13.28
C ALA A 59 -4.43 -8.02 -11.89
N THR A 60 -3.98 -7.41 -10.80
CA THR A 60 -4.26 -7.88 -9.43
C THR A 60 -5.74 -7.66 -9.12
N ARG A 61 -6.40 -8.64 -8.51
CA ARG A 61 -7.86 -8.61 -8.25
C ARG A 61 -8.20 -8.68 -6.78
N PHE A 62 -7.39 -9.37 -6.01
CA PHE A 62 -7.59 -9.60 -4.59
C PHE A 62 -6.34 -9.18 -3.83
N PHE A 63 -6.55 -8.59 -2.66
CA PHE A 63 -5.48 -8.34 -1.71
C PHE A 63 -5.94 -8.69 -0.30
N GLY A 64 -5.01 -9.17 0.52
CA GLY A 64 -5.24 -9.44 1.94
C GLY A 64 -4.10 -8.85 2.76
N VAL A 65 -4.43 -8.25 3.92
CA VAL A 65 -3.45 -7.61 4.79
C VAL A 65 -3.50 -8.25 6.18
N GLY A 66 -2.35 -8.67 6.67
CA GLY A 66 -2.15 -9.17 8.03
C GLY A 66 -1.24 -8.23 8.82
N LYS A 67 -1.54 -8.05 10.11
CA LYS A 67 -0.69 -7.31 11.04
C LYS A 67 -0.41 -8.15 12.27
N ALA A 68 0.85 -8.21 12.69
CA ALA A 68 1.29 -8.81 13.94
C ALA A 68 2.16 -7.83 14.74
N ARG A 69 2.21 -8.01 16.06
CA ARG A 69 3.11 -7.26 16.95
C ARG A 69 3.93 -8.25 17.76
N SER A 70 5.25 -8.10 17.78
CA SER A 70 6.13 -8.92 18.60
C SER A 70 6.04 -8.52 20.08
N ARG A 71 6.52 -9.40 20.98
CA ARG A 71 6.62 -9.09 22.41
C ARG A 71 7.51 -7.88 22.71
N ALA A 72 8.51 -7.62 21.86
CA ALA A 72 9.37 -6.45 21.93
C ALA A 72 8.74 -5.18 21.31
N GLY A 73 7.48 -5.24 20.86
CA GLY A 73 6.75 -4.11 20.34
C GLY A 73 6.89 -3.85 18.84
N LYS A 74 7.71 -4.63 18.11
CA LYS A 74 7.87 -4.50 16.65
C LYS A 74 6.56 -4.85 15.95
N VAL A 75 6.07 -3.94 15.09
CA VAL A 75 4.91 -4.18 14.24
C VAL A 75 5.39 -4.76 12.90
N ILE A 76 4.71 -5.80 12.44
CA ILE A 76 4.93 -6.46 11.15
C ILE A 76 3.62 -6.39 10.38
N VAL A 77 3.66 -5.82 9.18
CA VAL A 77 2.52 -5.78 8.26
C VAL A 77 2.91 -6.51 6.99
N VAL A 78 2.02 -7.39 6.53
CA VAL A 78 2.19 -8.17 5.31
C VAL A 78 0.95 -7.97 4.44
N ALA A 79 1.17 -7.69 3.15
CA ALA A 79 0.13 -7.72 2.14
C ALA A 79 0.39 -8.87 1.17
N ASN A 80 -0.66 -9.60 0.83
CA ASN A 80 -0.62 -10.66 -0.18
C ASN A 80 -1.60 -10.33 -1.30
N TYR A 81 -1.22 -10.58 -2.55
CA TYR A 81 -1.93 -10.13 -3.74
C TYR A 81 -2.20 -11.31 -4.67
N SER A 82 -3.36 -11.32 -5.34
CA SER A 82 -3.73 -12.37 -6.29
C SER A 82 -4.57 -11.81 -7.46
N PRO A 83 -4.25 -12.14 -8.73
CA PRO A 83 -2.98 -12.70 -9.20
C PRO A 83 -1.76 -11.87 -8.75
N PRO A 84 -0.56 -12.47 -8.64
CA PRO A 84 0.63 -11.72 -8.24
C PRO A 84 1.03 -10.72 -9.34
N GLY A 85 1.55 -9.57 -8.90
CA GLY A 85 2.11 -8.56 -9.77
C GLY A 85 3.63 -8.70 -9.94
N ASN A 86 4.25 -7.64 -10.43
CA ASN A 86 5.70 -7.54 -10.63
C ASN A 86 6.28 -8.65 -11.53
N MET A 87 5.49 -9.08 -12.51
CA MET A 87 5.92 -10.04 -13.51
C MET A 87 6.78 -9.34 -14.56
N SER A 88 8.00 -9.85 -14.79
CA SER A 88 8.91 -9.34 -15.82
C SER A 88 8.23 -9.30 -17.18
N GLY A 89 8.47 -8.22 -17.94
CA GLY A 89 7.85 -8.00 -19.25
C GLY A 89 6.37 -7.59 -19.22
N GLN A 90 5.78 -7.37 -18.04
CA GLN A 90 4.35 -7.00 -17.91
C GLN A 90 4.12 -5.63 -17.25
N PHE A 91 5.17 -4.86 -16.97
CA PHE A 91 5.05 -3.59 -16.24
C PHE A 91 4.29 -2.52 -17.01
N GLU A 92 4.53 -2.37 -18.32
CA GLU A 92 3.92 -1.31 -19.14
C GLU A 92 2.38 -1.39 -19.17
N THR A 93 1.85 -2.61 -19.17
CA THR A 93 0.40 -2.85 -19.19
C THR A 93 -0.22 -2.89 -17.79
N ASN A 94 0.60 -2.97 -16.73
CA ASN A 94 0.12 -3.12 -15.35
C ASN A 94 0.45 -1.97 -14.41
N VAL A 95 1.36 -1.06 -14.75
CA VAL A 95 1.75 0.09 -13.93
C VAL A 95 1.58 1.34 -14.77
N LEU A 96 0.36 1.87 -14.74
CA LEU A 96 -0.04 3.00 -15.57
C LEU A 96 0.39 4.33 -14.92
N PRO A 97 0.74 5.35 -15.73
CA PRO A 97 1.01 6.69 -15.21
C PRO A 97 -0.23 7.25 -14.47
N PRO A 98 -0.02 8.16 -13.50
CA PRO A 98 -1.14 8.83 -12.85
C PRO A 98 -1.99 9.58 -13.87
N LEU A 99 -3.28 9.73 -13.55
CA LEU A 99 -4.17 10.56 -14.36
C LEU A 99 -3.67 12.01 -14.40
N PRO A 100 -3.92 12.74 -15.50
CA PRO A 100 -3.64 14.17 -15.58
C PRO A 100 -4.32 14.96 -14.44
N ASP A 101 -3.70 16.05 -13.99
CA ASP A 101 -4.22 16.88 -12.89
C ASP A 101 -5.61 17.49 -13.14
N ASN A 102 -6.06 17.53 -14.41
CA ASN A 102 -7.36 18.04 -14.81
C ASN A 102 -8.45 16.96 -14.93
N PHE A 103 -8.19 15.74 -14.45
CA PHE A 103 -9.22 14.71 -14.37
C PHE A 103 -10.24 15.08 -13.28
N PRO A 104 -11.55 15.03 -13.56
CA PRO A 104 -12.56 15.31 -12.55
C PRO A 104 -12.43 14.31 -11.39
N ASP A 105 -12.46 14.82 -10.16
CA ASP A 105 -12.46 14.00 -8.96
C ASP A 105 -13.58 12.96 -9.05
N ILE A 106 -13.25 11.69 -8.83
CA ILE A 106 -14.25 10.64 -8.67
C ILE A 106 -15.04 11.00 -7.41
N PRO A 107 -16.38 11.13 -7.48
CA PRO A 107 -17.18 11.41 -6.30
C PRO A 107 -16.85 10.39 -5.20
N GLN A 108 -16.35 10.88 -4.07
CA GLN A 108 -16.12 10.04 -2.90
C GLN A 108 -17.46 9.40 -2.50
N PRO A 109 -17.56 8.07 -2.35
CA PRO A 109 -18.81 7.45 -1.91
C PRO A 109 -19.19 7.96 -0.52
N GLY A 110 -20.23 8.80 -0.45
CA GLY A 110 -20.94 9.22 0.77
C GLY A 110 -20.06 9.69 1.94
N GLN A 111 -19.86 11.01 2.04
CA GLN A 111 -19.65 11.64 3.35
C GLN A 111 -20.97 11.69 4.12
#